data_AF-A0A961RQW8-F1
#
_entry.id   AF-A0A961RQW8-F1
#
_cell.length_a   1.000
_cell.length_b   1.000
_cell.length_c   1.000
_cell.angle_alpha   90.00
_cell.angle_beta   90.00
_cell.angle_gamma   90.00
#
_symmetry.space_group_name_H-M   'P 1'
#
loop_
_entity.id
_entity.type
_entity.pdbx_description
1 polymer ?
#
loop_
_entity_poly.entity_id
_entity_poly.type
_entity_poly.pdbx_seq_one_letter_code
_entity_poly.pdbx_strand_id
1 'polypeptide(L)'
;MNRIAATAALSASLLALTAAQAFAESTLNILHINDWHSRIESINKYDSTCSADDETEGKCFGGAARLVTAAREARQAMGEDTTLFLNAGDNFQGSLFYSTYKGEAEAEFLAMMGTDVMTIGNHEFDDGEPGLATFMEKVSFPVISANVLPSYKSALAGKVQPSVVIEKGGMKYGIVGAVANDTDELSSPGEDILIAQDVAAITDAVKALQEQGVDKIIALTHVGYPRDLAAIAKIPGVDVVVGGHSHTYLANGDDSAAGPYPTWVENPDGYRVPVVQAKAYSKYLGKLTVTFDDNGVVTAADGAPMLLDASVTPDEAAAARIKELAAPIEELKAKVVASTEGPIEGSREVCRAGECAMGNLVADAMLDRVSDQGIQVAIQNGGGLRASIDAGEVTMGEVLTVLP
;
A
#
# COMPACT_ATOMS: atom_id res chain seq x y z
N MET A 1 -61.16 -47.81 11.57
CA MET A 1 -59.75 -47.73 11.12
C MET A 1 -59.35 -46.39 10.44
N ASN A 2 -60.12 -45.29 10.55
CA ASN A 2 -59.88 -44.09 9.72
C ASN A 2 -59.65 -42.75 10.48
N ARG A 3 -59.26 -42.77 11.76
CA ARG A 3 -58.98 -41.51 12.51
C ARG A 3 -57.59 -41.40 13.15
N ILE A 4 -56.84 -42.50 13.21
CA ILE A 4 -55.48 -42.51 13.79
C ILE A 4 -54.41 -42.27 12.70
N ALA A 5 -54.71 -42.55 11.43
CA ALA A 5 -53.78 -42.33 10.32
C ALA A 5 -53.63 -40.85 9.91
N ALA A 6 -54.65 -40.01 10.15
CA ALA A 6 -54.64 -38.61 9.74
C ALA A 6 -53.79 -37.71 10.66
N THR A 7 -53.73 -38.03 11.96
CA THR A 7 -52.91 -37.29 12.94
C THR A 7 -51.42 -37.66 12.88
N ALA A 8 -51.09 -38.87 12.43
CA ALA A 8 -49.70 -39.27 12.19
C ALA A 8 -49.10 -38.58 10.96
N ALA A 9 -49.90 -38.34 9.91
CA ALA A 9 -49.44 -37.65 8.69
C ALA A 9 -49.19 -36.15 8.91
N LEU A 10 -49.96 -35.49 9.78
CA LEU A 10 -49.77 -34.05 10.06
C LEU A 10 -48.54 -33.79 10.95
N SER A 11 -48.15 -34.76 11.79
CA SER A 11 -46.99 -34.64 12.67
C SER A 11 -45.66 -34.89 11.92
N ALA A 12 -45.69 -35.69 10.84
CA ALA A 12 -44.52 -35.92 10.00
C ALA A 12 -44.23 -34.77 9.02
N SER A 13 -45.24 -33.94 8.67
CA SER A 13 -45.05 -32.78 7.79
C SER A 13 -44.51 -31.54 8.51
N LEU A 14 -44.61 -31.46 9.84
CA LEU A 14 -44.01 -30.37 10.63
C LEU A 14 -42.54 -30.61 11.02
N LEU A 15 -42.06 -31.85 10.95
CA LEU A 15 -40.65 -32.20 11.17
C LEU A 15 -39.77 -32.10 9.91
N ALA A 16 -40.37 -31.89 8.73
CA ALA A 16 -39.63 -31.71 7.47
C ALA A 16 -39.36 -30.24 7.10
N LEU A 17 -39.80 -29.28 7.94
CA LEU A 17 -39.58 -27.85 7.76
C LEU A 17 -38.53 -27.25 8.69
N THR A 18 -37.92 -28.05 9.56
CA THR A 18 -36.59 -27.73 10.11
C THR A 18 -35.55 -28.18 9.09
N ALA A 19 -35.59 -27.62 7.88
CA ALA A 19 -34.34 -27.43 7.17
C ALA A 19 -33.54 -26.54 8.13
N ALA A 20 -32.50 -27.11 8.76
CA ALA A 20 -31.48 -26.27 9.33
C ALA A 20 -31.12 -25.27 8.24
N GLN A 21 -31.32 -23.97 8.48
CA GLN A 21 -30.65 -22.97 7.68
C GLN A 21 -29.19 -23.37 7.74
N ALA A 22 -28.68 -23.92 6.64
CA ALA A 22 -27.25 -24.08 6.50
C ALA A 22 -26.75 -22.64 6.48
N PHE A 23 -26.21 -22.19 7.61
CA PHE A 23 -25.49 -20.93 7.71
C PHE A 23 -24.38 -21.03 6.66
N ALA A 24 -24.50 -20.26 5.59
CA ALA A 24 -23.55 -20.33 4.50
C ALA A 24 -22.42 -19.37 4.86
N GLU A 25 -21.39 -19.90 5.52
CA GLU A 25 -20.17 -19.14 5.75
C GLU A 25 -19.65 -18.60 4.42
N SER A 26 -19.50 -17.28 4.32
CA SER A 26 -19.00 -16.62 3.13
C SER A 26 -17.55 -16.22 3.35
N THR A 27 -16.71 -16.49 2.35
CA THR A 27 -15.27 -16.24 2.45
C THR A 27 -14.86 -15.19 1.44
N LEU A 28 -14.12 -14.18 1.92
CA LEU A 28 -13.39 -13.23 1.11
C LEU A 28 -11.90 -13.47 1.26
N ASN A 29 -11.20 -13.49 0.13
CA ASN A 29 -9.75 -13.47 0.09
C ASN A 29 -9.28 -12.06 -0.24
N ILE A 30 -8.31 -11.56 0.52
CA ILE A 30 -7.69 -10.26 0.34
C ILE A 30 -6.22 -10.48 0.08
N LEU A 31 -5.79 -10.14 -1.14
CA LEU A 31 -4.42 -9.83 -1.46
C LEU A 31 -4.19 -8.35 -1.17
N HIS A 32 -3.09 -7.98 -0.53
CA HIS A 32 -2.80 -6.57 -0.32
C HIS A 32 -1.33 -6.22 -0.34
N ILE A 33 -1.08 -4.97 -0.72
CA ILE A 33 0.22 -4.30 -0.60
C ILE A 33 -0.01 -2.90 -0.04
N ASN A 34 1.05 -2.33 0.51
CA ASN A 34 1.10 -0.97 1.01
C ASN A 34 2.54 -0.46 0.88
N ASP A 35 2.72 0.86 0.79
CA ASP A 35 4.04 1.50 0.82
C ASP A 35 4.99 0.93 -0.23
N TRP A 36 4.48 0.81 -1.47
CA TRP A 36 5.26 0.23 -2.56
C TRP A 36 6.44 1.12 -2.94
N HIS A 37 6.29 2.45 -2.84
CA HIS A 37 7.33 3.46 -3.05
C HIS A 37 8.16 3.21 -4.31
N SER A 38 7.45 3.06 -5.44
CA SER A 38 8.06 2.92 -6.76
C SER A 38 9.15 1.85 -6.83
N ARG A 39 9.06 0.78 -6.02
CA ARG A 39 9.96 -0.39 -6.10
C ARG A 39 9.54 -1.29 -7.27
N ILE A 40 9.63 -0.70 -8.47
CA ILE A 40 9.37 -1.35 -9.75
C ILE A 40 10.40 -2.47 -9.95
N GLU A 41 11.67 -2.15 -9.71
CA GLU A 41 12.76 -3.12 -9.64
C GLU A 41 12.79 -3.83 -8.28
N SER A 42 13.42 -5.00 -8.26
CA SER A 42 13.63 -5.75 -7.02
C SER A 42 14.56 -5.00 -6.06
N ILE A 43 14.43 -5.30 -4.78
CA ILE A 43 15.23 -4.70 -3.71
C ILE A 43 16.18 -5.73 -3.11
N ASN A 44 17.31 -5.26 -2.58
CA ASN A 44 18.21 -6.09 -1.78
C ASN A 44 17.74 -6.17 -0.31
N LYS A 45 18.50 -6.86 0.56
CA LYS A 45 18.16 -7.01 1.98
C LYS A 45 18.10 -5.69 2.78
N TYR A 46 18.65 -4.60 2.25
CA TYR A 46 18.61 -3.25 2.83
C TYR A 46 17.52 -2.38 2.21
N ASP A 47 16.62 -3.00 1.43
CA ASP A 47 15.46 -2.39 0.80
C ASP A 47 15.81 -1.29 -0.25
N SER A 48 17.04 -1.32 -0.78
CA SER A 48 17.49 -0.51 -1.92
C SER A 48 17.42 -1.31 -3.22
N THR A 49 17.41 -0.66 -4.39
CA THR A 49 17.42 -1.34 -5.70
C THR A 49 18.51 -2.42 -5.75
N CYS A 50 18.11 -3.61 -6.19
CA CYS A 50 18.98 -4.77 -6.22
C CYS A 50 19.94 -4.73 -7.43
N SER A 51 21.14 -5.29 -7.27
CA SER A 51 22.07 -5.45 -8.37
C SER A 51 21.73 -6.68 -9.22
N ALA A 52 22.14 -6.70 -10.49
CA ALA A 52 21.97 -7.87 -11.35
C ALA A 52 22.74 -9.11 -10.84
N ASP A 53 23.87 -8.89 -10.16
CA ASP A 53 24.66 -9.96 -9.54
C ASP A 53 23.91 -10.56 -8.35
N ASP A 54 23.37 -9.72 -7.46
CA ASP A 54 22.53 -10.17 -6.34
C ASP A 54 21.27 -10.90 -6.84
N GLU A 55 20.69 -10.48 -7.96
CA GLU A 55 19.52 -11.12 -8.58
C GLU A 55 19.87 -12.54 -9.06
N THR A 56 21.02 -12.69 -9.71
CA THR A 56 21.55 -13.99 -10.15
C THR A 56 21.87 -14.91 -8.96
N GLU A 57 22.33 -14.33 -7.84
CA GLU A 57 22.63 -15.05 -6.61
C GLU A 57 21.39 -15.33 -5.75
N GLY A 58 20.20 -14.89 -6.16
CA GLY A 58 18.95 -15.10 -5.44
C GLY A 58 18.84 -14.31 -4.13
N LYS A 59 19.50 -13.15 -4.06
CA LYS A 59 19.55 -12.27 -2.87
C LYS A 59 18.58 -11.09 -2.93
N CYS A 60 17.82 -10.97 -4.01
CA CYS A 60 16.83 -9.92 -4.19
C CYS A 60 15.43 -10.34 -3.72
N PHE A 61 14.61 -9.34 -3.44
CA PHE A 61 13.24 -9.46 -2.97
C PHE A 61 12.32 -8.50 -3.73
N GLY A 62 11.02 -8.77 -3.75
CA GLY A 62 10.01 -7.89 -4.32
C GLY A 62 10.25 -7.55 -5.80
N GLY A 63 9.86 -6.33 -6.17
CA GLY A 63 9.81 -5.84 -7.54
C GLY A 63 8.50 -6.18 -8.23
N ALA A 64 8.09 -5.33 -9.18
CA ALA A 64 6.81 -5.46 -9.88
C ALA A 64 6.66 -6.83 -10.54
N ALA A 65 7.72 -7.36 -11.16
CA ALA A 65 7.65 -8.62 -11.89
C ALA A 65 7.37 -9.83 -10.99
N ARG A 66 7.97 -9.92 -9.79
CA ARG A 66 7.62 -10.97 -8.82
C ARG A 66 6.21 -10.79 -8.28
N LEU A 67 5.84 -9.54 -8.00
CA LEU A 67 4.54 -9.22 -7.44
C LEU A 67 3.40 -9.54 -8.42
N VAL A 68 3.58 -9.31 -9.73
CA VAL A 68 2.63 -9.72 -10.78
C VAL A 68 2.43 -11.23 -10.78
N THR A 69 3.51 -12.03 -10.77
CA THR A 69 3.42 -13.50 -10.67
C THR A 69 2.71 -13.92 -9.39
N ALA A 70 3.16 -13.42 -8.23
CA ALA A 70 2.63 -13.81 -6.94
C ALA A 70 1.14 -13.45 -6.79
N ALA A 71 0.72 -12.28 -7.28
CA ALA A 71 -0.67 -11.85 -7.28
C ALA A 71 -1.54 -12.78 -8.13
N ARG A 72 -1.10 -13.10 -9.35
CA ARG A 72 -1.80 -14.00 -10.27
C ARG A 72 -1.93 -15.40 -9.67
N GLU A 73 -0.85 -15.96 -9.17
CA GLU A 73 -0.83 -17.31 -8.58
C GLU A 73 -1.64 -17.40 -7.29
N ALA A 74 -1.54 -16.40 -6.41
CA ALA A 74 -2.33 -16.35 -5.19
C ALA A 74 -3.83 -16.24 -5.50
N ARG A 75 -4.22 -15.39 -6.47
CA ARG A 75 -5.62 -15.25 -6.92
C ARG A 75 -6.16 -16.57 -7.47
N GLN A 76 -5.38 -17.29 -8.27
CA GLN A 76 -5.75 -18.62 -8.79
C GLN A 76 -5.89 -19.66 -7.68
N ALA A 77 -4.98 -19.65 -6.69
CA ALA A 77 -4.99 -20.62 -5.59
C ALA A 77 -6.11 -20.37 -4.57
N MET A 78 -6.48 -19.11 -4.32
CA MET A 78 -7.49 -18.72 -3.34
C MET A 78 -8.91 -18.66 -3.93
N GLY A 79 -9.02 -18.52 -5.26
CA GLY A 79 -10.28 -18.46 -6.00
C GLY A 79 -10.51 -17.07 -6.59
N GLU A 80 -10.55 -16.96 -7.92
CA GLU A 80 -10.62 -15.66 -8.61
C GLU A 80 -11.91 -14.88 -8.29
N ASP A 81 -13.02 -15.61 -8.15
CA ASP A 81 -14.34 -15.02 -7.89
C ASP A 81 -14.50 -14.47 -6.47
N THR A 82 -13.65 -14.88 -5.53
CA THR A 82 -13.70 -14.49 -4.11
C THR A 82 -12.47 -13.72 -3.65
N THR A 83 -11.57 -13.35 -4.57
CA THR A 83 -10.34 -12.63 -4.24
C THR A 83 -10.41 -11.17 -4.70
N LEU A 84 -10.06 -10.26 -3.78
CA LEU A 84 -9.78 -8.85 -4.01
C LEU A 84 -8.28 -8.58 -3.85
N PHE A 85 -7.72 -7.71 -4.69
CA PHE A 85 -6.42 -7.12 -4.51
C PHE A 85 -6.57 -5.65 -4.09
N LEU A 86 -6.14 -5.33 -2.87
CA LEU A 86 -6.25 -4.00 -2.28
C LEU A 86 -4.87 -3.34 -2.16
N ASN A 87 -4.77 -2.06 -2.50
CA ASN A 87 -3.55 -1.28 -2.36
C ASN A 87 -3.77 -0.17 -1.34
N ALA A 88 -3.03 -0.21 -0.23
CA ALA A 88 -3.22 0.73 0.88
C ALA A 88 -2.38 2.01 0.76
N GLY A 89 -2.07 2.48 -0.46
CA GLY A 89 -1.43 3.77 -0.73
C GLY A 89 0.10 3.75 -0.72
N ASP A 90 0.69 4.92 -1.03
CA ASP A 90 2.12 5.18 -1.18
C ASP A 90 2.79 4.31 -2.25
N ASN A 91 2.28 4.43 -3.48
CA ASN A 91 2.93 3.89 -4.68
C ASN A 91 3.97 4.85 -5.22
N PHE A 92 3.79 6.15 -4.98
CA PHE A 92 4.68 7.20 -5.43
C PHE A 92 5.94 7.31 -4.58
N GLN A 93 6.91 8.05 -5.12
CA GLN A 93 8.21 8.34 -4.51
C GLN A 93 9.08 7.09 -4.27
N GLY A 94 10.36 7.29 -3.98
CA GLY A 94 11.24 6.24 -3.45
C GLY A 94 12.11 5.55 -4.50
N SER A 95 11.94 5.86 -5.79
CA SER A 95 12.89 5.44 -6.83
C SER A 95 12.93 6.42 -8.01
N LEU A 96 13.91 6.22 -8.88
CA LEU A 96 14.02 6.99 -10.12
C LEU A 96 12.90 6.70 -11.10
N PHE A 97 12.20 5.56 -10.99
CA PHE A 97 11.03 5.30 -11.82
C PHE A 97 9.97 6.36 -11.60
N TYR A 98 9.63 6.67 -10.34
CA TYR A 98 8.68 7.75 -10.07
C TYR A 98 9.22 9.12 -10.53
N SER A 99 10.50 9.41 -10.27
CA SER A 99 11.10 10.68 -10.70
C SER A 99 11.06 10.88 -12.22
N THR A 100 11.21 9.80 -12.99
CA THR A 100 11.21 9.81 -14.46
C THR A 100 9.81 9.71 -15.07
N TYR A 101 8.96 8.83 -14.53
CA TYR A 101 7.68 8.45 -15.11
C TYR A 101 6.46 9.00 -14.37
N LYS A 102 6.63 9.65 -13.22
CA LYS A 102 5.59 10.46 -12.58
C LYS A 102 4.25 9.72 -12.41
N GLY A 103 4.30 8.47 -11.95
CA GLY A 103 3.14 7.63 -11.71
C GLY A 103 2.73 6.74 -12.89
N GLU A 104 3.28 6.95 -14.10
CA GLU A 104 2.89 6.17 -15.28
C GLU A 104 3.31 4.70 -15.18
N ALA A 105 4.54 4.44 -14.71
CA ALA A 105 5.03 3.08 -14.52
C ALA A 105 4.23 2.38 -13.42
N GLU A 106 3.98 3.07 -12.31
CA GLU A 106 3.18 2.56 -11.20
C GLU A 106 1.77 2.16 -11.66
N ALA A 107 1.09 3.02 -12.43
CA ALA A 107 -0.24 2.72 -12.98
C ALA A 107 -0.23 1.47 -13.86
N GLU A 108 0.78 1.33 -14.73
CA GLU A 108 0.92 0.18 -15.64
C GLU A 108 1.07 -1.12 -14.86
N PHE A 109 1.99 -1.17 -13.89
CA PHE A 109 2.25 -2.39 -13.14
C PHE A 109 1.15 -2.73 -12.13
N LEU A 110 0.48 -1.74 -11.52
CA LEU A 110 -0.70 -1.98 -10.67
C LEU A 110 -1.86 -2.59 -11.46
N ALA A 111 -2.01 -2.20 -12.73
CA ALA A 111 -2.96 -2.83 -13.64
C ALA A 111 -2.54 -4.28 -13.95
N MET A 112 -1.25 -4.55 -14.19
CA MET A 112 -0.74 -5.92 -14.40
C MET A 112 -0.95 -6.85 -13.19
N MET A 113 -0.89 -6.32 -11.97
CA MET A 113 -1.20 -7.07 -10.73
C MET A 113 -2.70 -7.40 -10.59
N GLY A 114 -3.55 -6.70 -11.34
CA GLY A 114 -5.01 -6.77 -11.22
C GLY A 114 -5.50 -6.12 -9.94
N THR A 115 -4.99 -4.94 -9.60
CA THR A 115 -5.46 -4.16 -8.44
C THR A 115 -6.97 -3.89 -8.59
N ASP A 116 -7.76 -4.23 -7.57
CA ASP A 116 -9.20 -4.01 -7.57
C ASP A 116 -9.55 -2.64 -7.00
N VAL A 117 -8.90 -2.21 -5.91
CA VAL A 117 -9.10 -0.89 -5.28
C VAL A 117 -7.80 -0.38 -4.66
N MET A 118 -7.56 0.91 -4.77
CA MET A 118 -6.47 1.62 -4.10
C MET A 118 -7.03 2.72 -3.19
N THR A 119 -6.43 2.93 -2.01
CA THR A 119 -6.60 4.19 -1.28
C THR A 119 -5.44 5.15 -1.52
N ILE A 120 -5.68 6.44 -1.35
CA ILE A 120 -4.67 7.49 -1.46
C ILE A 120 -3.78 7.45 -0.21
N GLY A 121 -2.47 7.37 -0.40
CA GLY A 121 -1.43 7.61 0.60
C GLY A 121 -0.93 9.06 0.57
N ASN A 122 -0.04 9.42 1.50
CA ASN A 122 0.48 10.78 1.55
C ASN A 122 1.36 11.09 0.33
N HIS A 123 2.19 10.15 -0.13
CA HIS A 123 3.10 10.38 -1.25
C HIS A 123 2.40 10.51 -2.60
N GLU A 124 1.13 10.13 -2.70
CA GLU A 124 0.33 10.41 -3.89
C GLU A 124 0.19 11.92 -4.17
N PHE A 125 0.44 12.78 -3.17
CA PHE A 125 0.43 14.24 -3.30
C PHE A 125 1.81 14.89 -3.49
N ASP A 126 2.88 14.13 -3.73
CA ASP A 126 4.24 14.69 -3.82
C ASP A 126 4.40 15.67 -4.99
N ASP A 127 3.76 15.37 -6.13
CA ASP A 127 3.65 16.27 -7.29
C ASP A 127 2.32 17.07 -7.27
N GLY A 128 1.68 17.16 -6.10
CA GLY A 128 0.42 17.84 -5.86
C GLY A 128 -0.81 17.24 -6.53
N GLU A 129 -1.93 17.95 -6.45
CA GLU A 129 -3.19 17.52 -7.08
C GLU A 129 -3.09 17.20 -8.58
N PRO A 130 -2.26 17.87 -9.41
CA PRO A 130 -2.16 17.53 -10.83
C PRO A 130 -1.48 16.18 -11.07
N GLY A 131 -0.50 15.83 -10.23
CA GLY A 131 0.18 14.53 -10.28
C GLY A 131 -0.80 13.38 -10.00
N LEU A 132 -1.53 13.45 -8.88
CA LEU A 132 -2.56 12.47 -8.55
C LEU A 132 -3.67 12.42 -9.60
N ALA A 133 -4.13 13.56 -10.09
CA ALA A 133 -5.17 13.62 -11.13
C ALA A 133 -4.74 12.90 -12.42
N THR A 134 -3.48 13.07 -12.82
CA THR A 134 -2.91 12.42 -14.01
C THR A 134 -2.79 10.91 -13.82
N PHE A 135 -2.40 10.46 -12.64
CA PHE A 135 -2.37 9.04 -12.30
C PHE A 135 -3.76 8.40 -12.31
N MET A 136 -4.76 9.07 -11.73
CA MET A 136 -6.15 8.61 -11.72
C MET A 136 -6.75 8.48 -13.12
N GLU A 137 -6.23 9.20 -14.12
CA GLU A 137 -6.63 9.06 -15.53
C GLU A 137 -6.02 7.83 -16.22
N LYS A 138 -4.97 7.24 -15.65
CA LYS A 138 -4.23 6.10 -16.21
C LYS A 138 -4.65 4.76 -15.64
N VAL A 139 -5.19 4.74 -14.43
CA VAL A 139 -5.67 3.51 -13.78
C VAL A 139 -7.13 3.22 -14.14
N SER A 140 -7.47 1.93 -14.20
CA SER A 140 -8.83 1.45 -14.48
C SER A 140 -9.60 1.02 -13.23
N PHE A 141 -8.95 1.05 -12.06
CA PHE A 141 -9.52 0.71 -10.77
C PHE A 141 -9.84 1.96 -9.94
N PRO A 142 -10.80 1.89 -9.00
CA PRO A 142 -11.11 3.01 -8.11
C PRO A 142 -9.92 3.38 -7.21
N VAL A 143 -9.63 4.68 -7.17
CA VAL A 143 -8.74 5.31 -6.19
C VAL A 143 -9.60 6.13 -5.24
N ILE A 144 -9.64 5.74 -3.95
CA ILE A 144 -10.62 6.24 -2.98
C ILE A 144 -9.97 6.87 -1.75
N SER A 145 -10.65 7.85 -1.16
CA SER A 145 -10.34 8.35 0.18
C SER A 145 -11.52 9.15 0.73
N ALA A 146 -12.00 8.79 1.91
CA ALA A 146 -13.14 9.45 2.56
C ALA A 146 -12.79 10.82 3.13
N ASN A 147 -11.54 11.02 3.54
CA ASN A 147 -11.10 12.25 4.17
C ASN A 147 -10.28 13.18 3.27
N VAL A 148 -10.13 12.86 1.97
CA VAL A 148 -9.64 13.83 0.98
C VAL A 148 -10.85 14.53 0.37
N LEU A 149 -10.96 15.85 0.60
CA LEU A 149 -12.11 16.65 0.16
C LEU A 149 -11.64 17.75 -0.81
N PRO A 150 -11.66 17.49 -2.13
CA PRO A 150 -11.32 18.49 -3.14
C PRO A 150 -12.38 19.59 -3.24
N SER A 151 -11.94 20.84 -3.37
CA SER A 151 -12.79 21.98 -3.72
C SER A 151 -13.25 21.89 -5.19
N TYR A 152 -14.21 22.72 -5.58
CA TYR A 152 -14.67 22.79 -6.99
C TYR A 152 -13.58 23.30 -7.97
N LYS A 153 -12.49 23.89 -7.45
CA LYS A 153 -11.36 24.37 -8.25
C LYS A 153 -10.28 23.30 -8.45
N SER A 154 -10.26 22.29 -7.58
CA SER A 154 -9.24 21.24 -7.59
C SER A 154 -9.29 20.42 -8.87
N ALA A 155 -8.11 20.00 -9.37
CA ALA A 155 -7.97 18.99 -10.42
C ALA A 155 -8.62 17.63 -10.06
N LEU A 156 -8.86 17.39 -8.77
CA LEU A 156 -9.50 16.19 -8.23
C LEU A 156 -11.02 16.35 -7.97
N ALA A 157 -11.61 17.51 -8.32
CA ALA A 157 -13.03 17.78 -8.12
C ALA A 157 -13.91 16.68 -8.75
N GLY A 158 -14.69 15.99 -7.91
CA GLY A 158 -15.57 14.90 -8.32
C GLY A 158 -14.87 13.59 -8.71
N LYS A 159 -13.54 13.51 -8.64
CA LYS A 159 -12.76 12.31 -8.97
C LYS A 159 -12.57 11.38 -7.76
N VAL A 160 -12.36 11.94 -6.57
CA VAL A 160 -12.12 11.16 -5.35
C VAL A 160 -13.45 10.78 -4.70
N GLN A 161 -13.72 9.48 -4.63
CA GLN A 161 -14.88 8.94 -3.94
C GLN A 161 -14.48 8.45 -2.54
N PRO A 162 -15.35 8.56 -1.53
CA PRO A 162 -15.04 8.13 -0.17
C PRO A 162 -14.96 6.60 -0.05
N SER A 163 -15.74 5.91 -0.86
CA SER A 163 -15.91 4.46 -0.82
C SER A 163 -16.35 3.89 -2.16
N VAL A 164 -16.22 2.58 -2.31
CA VAL A 164 -16.78 1.82 -3.44
C VAL A 164 -17.44 0.54 -2.93
N VAL A 165 -18.42 0.01 -3.69
CA VAL A 165 -19.00 -1.32 -3.46
C VAL A 165 -18.49 -2.24 -4.56
N ILE A 166 -17.87 -3.35 -4.17
CA ILE A 166 -17.40 -4.40 -5.09
C ILE A 166 -18.19 -5.69 -4.84
N GLU A 167 -18.60 -6.36 -5.93
CA GLU A 167 -19.26 -7.66 -5.87
C GLU A 167 -18.26 -8.79 -6.16
N LYS A 168 -18.12 -9.74 -5.22
CA LYS A 168 -17.29 -10.95 -5.34
C LYS A 168 -18.00 -12.13 -4.71
N GLY A 169 -17.99 -13.28 -5.38
CA GLY A 169 -18.64 -14.50 -4.91
C GLY A 169 -20.15 -14.34 -4.66
N GLY A 170 -20.81 -13.41 -5.36
CA GLY A 170 -22.23 -13.08 -5.14
C GLY A 170 -22.51 -12.21 -3.91
N MET A 171 -21.48 -11.72 -3.21
CA MET A 171 -21.58 -10.87 -2.03
C MET A 171 -21.08 -9.45 -2.33
N LYS A 172 -21.63 -8.46 -1.61
CA LYS A 172 -21.22 -7.05 -1.70
C LYS A 172 -20.24 -6.72 -0.58
N TYR A 173 -19.14 -6.07 -0.94
CA TYR A 173 -18.14 -5.54 -0.01
C TYR A 173 -18.02 -4.05 -0.19
N GLY A 174 -18.26 -3.29 0.88
CA GLY A 174 -17.99 -1.87 0.94
C GLY A 174 -16.53 -1.65 1.28
N ILE A 175 -15.85 -0.76 0.56
CA ILE A 175 -14.45 -0.44 0.81
C ILE A 175 -14.37 1.07 1.00
N VAL A 176 -13.89 1.49 2.17
CA VAL A 176 -13.77 2.90 2.56
C VAL A 176 -12.30 3.28 2.62
N GLY A 177 -11.93 4.34 1.90
CA GLY A 177 -10.55 4.82 1.86
C GLY A 177 -10.26 5.85 2.95
N ALA A 178 -9.00 5.99 3.38
CA ALA A 178 -8.56 7.16 4.15
C ALA A 178 -7.06 7.35 4.09
N VAL A 179 -6.62 8.60 4.20
CA VAL A 179 -5.21 9.01 4.27
C VAL A 179 -4.90 9.64 5.63
N ALA A 180 -3.64 9.61 6.05
CA ALA A 180 -3.13 10.24 7.26
C ALA A 180 -3.57 11.72 7.39
N ASN A 181 -4.01 12.13 8.59
CA ASN A 181 -4.56 13.47 8.81
C ASN A 181 -3.50 14.59 8.69
N ASP A 182 -2.21 14.26 8.80
CA ASP A 182 -1.04 15.11 8.68
C ASP A 182 -0.43 15.08 7.26
N THR A 183 -1.18 14.63 6.25
CA THR A 183 -0.73 14.61 4.84
C THR A 183 -0.29 15.99 4.32
N ASP A 184 -0.86 17.07 4.84
CA ASP A 184 -0.47 18.45 4.53
C ASP A 184 0.90 18.85 5.09
N GLU A 185 1.38 18.14 6.11
CA GLU A 185 2.74 18.28 6.64
C GLU A 185 3.73 17.33 5.95
N LEU A 186 3.25 16.18 5.47
CA LEU A 186 4.06 15.11 4.88
C LEU A 186 4.27 15.25 3.37
N SER A 187 3.35 15.92 2.67
CA SER A 187 3.37 16.06 1.22
C SER A 187 2.73 17.38 0.78
N SER A 188 2.28 17.50 -0.48
CA SER A 188 1.86 18.77 -1.08
C SER A 188 0.45 18.74 -1.69
N PRO A 189 -0.61 18.40 -0.91
CA PRO A 189 -1.97 18.32 -1.45
C PRO A 189 -2.48 19.65 -2.07
N GLY A 190 -2.02 20.79 -1.55
CA GLY A 190 -2.35 22.12 -2.06
C GLY A 190 -3.57 22.76 -1.37
N GLU A 191 -3.80 24.04 -1.64
CA GLU A 191 -4.81 24.86 -0.93
C GLU A 191 -6.27 24.52 -1.28
N ASP A 192 -6.48 23.84 -2.40
CA ASP A 192 -7.81 23.44 -2.89
C ASP A 192 -8.24 22.05 -2.39
N ILE A 193 -7.45 21.41 -1.53
CA ILE A 193 -7.76 20.12 -0.91
C ILE A 193 -7.80 20.28 0.61
N LEU A 194 -8.89 19.83 1.21
CA LEU A 194 -8.98 19.67 2.67
C LEU A 194 -8.77 18.20 3.03
N ILE A 195 -7.79 17.93 3.91
CA ILE A 195 -7.66 16.64 4.59
C ILE A 195 -8.50 16.69 5.87
N ALA A 196 -9.66 16.02 5.85
CA ALA A 196 -10.57 15.93 6.98
C ALA A 196 -10.10 14.90 8.02
N GLN A 197 -10.78 14.85 9.17
CA GLN A 197 -10.51 13.85 10.19
C GLN A 197 -11.00 12.46 9.72
N ASP A 198 -10.04 11.57 9.47
CA ASP A 198 -10.24 10.18 9.06
C ASP A 198 -11.37 9.43 9.80
N VAL A 199 -11.38 9.41 11.15
CA VAL A 199 -12.37 8.65 11.92
C VAL A 199 -13.79 9.12 11.63
N ALA A 200 -14.01 10.44 11.55
CA ALA A 200 -15.33 10.99 11.26
C ALA A 200 -15.74 10.68 9.81
N ALA A 201 -14.82 10.88 8.86
CA ALA A 201 -15.07 10.63 7.45
C ALA A 201 -15.36 9.16 7.15
N ILE A 202 -14.58 8.23 7.73
CA ILE A 202 -14.80 6.79 7.61
C ILE A 202 -16.15 6.41 8.23
N THR A 203 -16.47 6.94 9.42
CA THR A 203 -17.77 6.67 10.08
C THR A 203 -18.95 7.08 9.19
N ASP A 204 -18.87 8.23 8.53
CA ASP A 204 -19.95 8.70 7.65
C ASP A 204 -20.04 7.86 6.37
N ALA A 205 -18.92 7.45 5.79
CA ALA A 205 -18.89 6.56 4.63
C ALA A 205 -19.42 5.16 4.96
N VAL A 206 -19.07 4.61 6.12
CA VAL A 206 -19.60 3.33 6.64
C VAL A 206 -21.12 3.38 6.75
N LYS A 207 -21.67 4.45 7.36
CA LYS A 207 -23.13 4.62 7.46
C LYS A 207 -23.80 4.70 6.09
N ALA A 208 -23.21 5.46 5.15
CA ALA A 208 -23.75 5.56 3.80
C ALA A 208 -23.76 4.21 3.05
N LEU A 209 -22.77 3.35 3.30
CA LEU A 209 -22.74 1.98 2.77
C LEU A 209 -23.82 1.08 3.42
N GLN A 210 -23.98 1.18 4.74
CA GLN A 210 -25.01 0.43 5.47
C GLN A 210 -26.43 0.81 5.04
N GLU A 211 -26.68 2.10 4.77
CA GLU A 211 -27.96 2.59 4.21
C GLU A 211 -28.25 2.00 2.82
N GLN A 212 -27.21 1.59 2.08
CA GLN A 212 -27.33 0.89 0.80
C GLN A 212 -27.50 -0.64 0.96
N GLY A 213 -27.55 -1.14 2.20
CA GLY A 213 -27.65 -2.56 2.52
C GLY A 213 -26.34 -3.33 2.39
N VAL A 214 -25.19 -2.64 2.46
CA VAL A 214 -23.87 -3.27 2.52
C VAL A 214 -23.51 -3.54 3.98
N ASP A 215 -23.22 -4.80 4.29
CA ASP A 215 -23.02 -5.30 5.65
C ASP A 215 -21.61 -5.89 5.89
N LYS A 216 -20.71 -5.77 4.90
CA LYS A 216 -19.31 -6.22 4.97
C LYS A 216 -18.44 -5.06 4.51
N ILE A 217 -17.75 -4.41 5.44
CA ILE A 217 -17.04 -3.16 5.18
C ILE A 217 -15.57 -3.26 5.57
N ILE A 218 -14.72 -2.96 4.59
CA ILE A 218 -13.27 -2.95 4.70
C ILE A 218 -12.83 -1.49 4.77
N ALA A 219 -12.11 -1.13 5.83
CA ALA A 219 -11.35 0.12 5.87
C ALA A 219 -9.99 -0.13 5.18
N LEU A 220 -9.78 0.46 4.02
CA LEU A 220 -8.51 0.45 3.28
C LEU A 220 -7.81 1.78 3.57
N THR A 221 -6.80 1.80 4.42
CA THR A 221 -6.29 3.04 5.02
C THR A 221 -4.80 3.24 4.84
N HIS A 222 -4.40 4.49 4.75
CA HIS A 222 -3.00 4.92 4.78
C HIS A 222 -2.78 5.87 5.96
N VAL A 223 -3.09 5.41 7.18
CA VAL A 223 -3.07 6.22 8.41
C VAL A 223 -2.09 5.72 9.47
N GLY A 224 -1.43 4.59 9.21
CA GLY A 224 -0.46 3.97 10.11
C GLY A 224 -1.08 2.97 11.08
N TYR A 225 -0.37 1.86 11.29
CA TYR A 225 -0.80 0.75 12.11
C TYR A 225 -1.23 1.13 13.55
N PRO A 226 -0.52 2.02 14.28
CA PRO A 226 -1.00 2.45 15.60
C PRO A 226 -2.38 3.12 15.56
N ARG A 227 -2.67 3.89 14.50
CA ARG A 227 -3.95 4.58 14.33
C ARG A 227 -5.05 3.62 13.89
N ASP A 228 -4.70 2.66 13.03
CA ASP A 228 -5.58 1.56 12.64
C ASP A 228 -6.09 0.78 13.87
N LEU A 229 -5.17 0.40 14.78
CA LEU A 229 -5.52 -0.31 16.02
C LEU A 229 -6.27 0.56 17.03
N ALA A 230 -5.82 1.82 17.21
CA ALA A 230 -6.33 2.67 18.28
C ALA A 230 -7.73 3.20 17.98
N ALA A 231 -8.04 3.45 16.70
CA ALA A 231 -9.23 4.18 16.27
C ALA A 231 -9.99 3.50 15.13
N ILE A 232 -9.36 3.18 13.99
CA ILE A 232 -10.09 2.75 12.78
C ILE A 232 -10.83 1.43 12.99
N ALA A 233 -10.15 0.43 13.56
CA ALA A 233 -10.76 -0.88 13.86
C ALA A 233 -11.88 -0.82 14.92
N LYS A 234 -12.05 0.32 15.59
CA LYS A 234 -13.08 0.56 16.61
C LYS A 234 -14.25 1.38 16.08
N ILE A 235 -14.28 1.72 14.80
CA ILE A 235 -15.41 2.38 14.17
C ILE A 235 -16.54 1.35 14.04
N PRO A 236 -17.75 1.63 14.56
CA PRO A 236 -18.94 0.80 14.35
C PRO A 236 -19.18 0.50 12.87
N GLY A 237 -19.31 -0.78 12.53
CA GLY A 237 -19.56 -1.24 11.16
C GLY A 237 -18.33 -1.44 10.29
N VAL A 238 -17.11 -1.17 10.78
CA VAL A 238 -15.88 -1.64 10.11
C VAL A 238 -15.63 -3.09 10.51
N ASP A 239 -15.44 -3.97 9.52
CA ASP A 239 -15.27 -5.41 9.72
C ASP A 239 -13.84 -5.88 9.52
N VAL A 240 -13.07 -5.21 8.66
CA VAL A 240 -11.66 -5.51 8.35
C VAL A 240 -10.89 -4.21 8.16
N VAL A 241 -9.63 -4.14 8.61
CA VAL A 241 -8.72 -3.03 8.29
C VAL A 241 -7.52 -3.54 7.51
N VAL A 242 -7.26 -2.94 6.35
CA VAL A 242 -6.07 -3.14 5.52
C VAL A 242 -5.32 -1.82 5.45
N GLY A 243 -4.18 -1.73 6.13
CA GLY A 243 -3.48 -0.46 6.37
C GLY A 243 -2.16 -0.32 5.60
N GLY A 244 -1.62 0.91 5.61
CA GLY A 244 -0.27 1.28 5.16
C GLY A 244 0.40 2.35 6.03
N HIS A 245 1.31 3.14 5.47
CA HIS A 245 2.02 4.30 6.05
C HIS A 245 3.15 3.96 7.01
N SER A 246 2.90 3.05 7.96
CA SER A 246 3.85 2.75 9.04
C SER A 246 4.88 1.67 8.71
N HIS A 247 4.83 1.11 7.49
CA HIS A 247 5.70 0.04 7.01
C HIS A 247 5.68 -1.21 7.90
N THR A 248 4.55 -1.47 8.55
CA THR A 248 4.49 -2.46 9.64
C THR A 248 4.55 -3.89 9.08
N TYR A 249 5.54 -4.65 9.54
CA TYR A 249 5.62 -6.08 9.30
C TYR A 249 4.87 -6.86 10.40
N LEU A 250 3.89 -7.65 10.00
CA LEU A 250 3.09 -8.50 10.87
C LEU A 250 3.27 -9.97 10.47
N ALA A 251 3.53 -10.84 11.43
CA ALA A 251 3.68 -12.27 11.19
C ALA A 251 3.44 -13.07 12.47
N ASN A 252 2.97 -14.30 12.31
CA ASN A 252 2.78 -15.21 13.44
C ASN A 252 4.08 -15.98 13.73
N GLY A 253 4.58 -15.91 14.96
CA GLY A 253 5.75 -16.68 15.41
C GLY A 253 7.11 -16.11 14.98
N ASP A 254 7.16 -14.85 14.56
CA ASP A 254 8.40 -14.12 14.23
C ASP A 254 8.61 -12.98 15.23
N ASP A 255 9.67 -13.06 16.04
CA ASP A 255 9.99 -12.08 17.08
C ASP A 255 10.37 -10.70 16.52
N SER A 256 10.67 -10.61 15.21
CA SER A 256 10.95 -9.34 14.53
C SER A 256 9.68 -8.62 14.04
N ALA A 257 8.53 -9.31 14.04
CA ALA A 257 7.26 -8.71 13.65
C ALA A 257 6.71 -7.81 14.78
N ALA A 258 6.02 -6.74 14.39
CA ALA A 258 5.40 -5.81 15.34
C ALA A 258 4.15 -6.42 16.02
N GLY A 259 3.59 -7.48 15.45
CA GLY A 259 2.40 -8.16 15.94
C GLY A 259 2.01 -9.36 15.06
N PRO A 260 0.99 -10.12 15.49
CA PRO A 260 0.47 -11.24 14.72
C PRO A 260 -0.20 -10.77 13.43
N TYR A 261 -0.33 -11.68 12.47
CA TYR A 261 -1.09 -11.47 11.24
C TYR A 261 -2.31 -12.40 11.21
N PRO A 262 -3.55 -11.88 11.18
CA PRO A 262 -3.91 -10.50 11.46
C PRO A 262 -3.74 -10.16 12.95
N THR A 263 -3.66 -8.88 13.28
CA THR A 263 -3.84 -8.42 14.66
C THR A 263 -5.32 -8.17 14.92
N TRP A 264 -5.86 -8.82 15.94
CA TRP A 264 -7.26 -8.69 16.30
C TRP A 264 -7.50 -7.53 17.28
N VAL A 265 -8.48 -6.68 16.96
CA VAL A 265 -8.91 -5.56 17.79
C VAL A 265 -10.37 -5.75 18.22
N GLU A 266 -10.65 -5.51 19.50
CA GLU A 266 -12.02 -5.51 20.02
C GLU A 266 -12.74 -4.22 19.59
N ASN A 267 -13.83 -4.37 18.84
CA ASN A 267 -14.70 -3.27 18.45
C ASN A 267 -15.71 -2.99 19.59
N PRO A 268 -16.04 -1.71 19.89
CA PRO A 268 -17.01 -1.35 20.92
C PRO A 268 -18.39 -2.01 20.79
N ASP A 269 -18.77 -2.44 19.58
CA ASP A 269 -20.04 -3.11 19.31
C ASP A 269 -20.01 -4.63 19.60
N GLY A 270 -18.91 -5.15 20.17
CA GLY A 270 -18.85 -6.51 20.73
C GLY A 270 -18.38 -7.59 19.75
N TYR A 271 -17.76 -7.21 18.65
CA TYR A 271 -17.11 -8.11 17.68
C TYR A 271 -15.62 -7.76 17.52
N ARG A 272 -14.87 -8.58 16.78
CA ARG A 272 -13.42 -8.41 16.59
C ARG A 272 -13.10 -8.09 15.14
N VAL A 273 -12.17 -7.17 14.92
CA VAL A 273 -11.73 -6.71 13.61
C VAL A 273 -10.29 -7.15 13.37
N PRO A 274 -9.99 -7.89 12.28
CA PRO A 274 -8.62 -8.18 11.88
C PRO A 274 -8.00 -6.96 11.20
N VAL A 275 -6.80 -6.59 11.65
CA VAL A 275 -5.98 -5.50 11.11
C VAL A 275 -4.72 -6.10 10.48
N VAL A 276 -4.43 -5.71 9.24
CA VAL A 276 -3.26 -6.20 8.47
C VAL A 276 -2.48 -5.08 7.81
N GLN A 277 -1.16 -5.28 7.69
CA GLN A 277 -0.22 -4.57 6.81
C GLN A 277 0.78 -5.59 6.25
N ALA A 278 1.44 -5.27 5.13
CA ALA A 278 2.38 -6.15 4.43
C ALA A 278 3.79 -5.54 4.33
N LYS A 279 4.26 -4.90 5.41
CA LYS A 279 5.55 -4.18 5.46
C LYS A 279 5.60 -3.04 4.45
N ALA A 280 6.49 -3.08 3.45
CA ALA A 280 6.71 -2.04 2.45
C ALA A 280 7.53 -2.60 1.28
N TYR A 281 7.71 -1.78 0.25
CA TYR A 281 8.68 -1.97 -0.84
C TYR A 281 8.43 -3.22 -1.68
N SER A 282 7.19 -3.73 -1.73
CA SER A 282 6.82 -5.02 -2.35
C SER A 282 7.58 -6.22 -1.83
N LYS A 283 8.26 -6.13 -0.67
CA LYS A 283 9.00 -7.27 -0.12
C LYS A 283 8.09 -8.44 0.21
N TYR A 284 6.84 -8.14 0.56
CA TYR A 284 5.82 -9.11 0.85
C TYR A 284 4.53 -8.81 0.07
N LEU A 285 3.81 -9.87 -0.28
CA LEU A 285 2.40 -9.82 -0.67
C LEU A 285 1.55 -10.26 0.52
N GLY A 286 0.71 -9.39 1.06
CA GLY A 286 -0.25 -9.74 2.10
C GLY A 286 -1.30 -10.70 1.56
N LYS A 287 -1.59 -11.78 2.29
CA LYS A 287 -2.64 -12.74 1.97
C LYS A 287 -3.50 -12.97 3.21
N LEU A 288 -4.78 -12.64 3.14
CA LEU A 288 -5.74 -12.82 4.22
C LEU A 288 -6.98 -13.52 3.68
N THR A 289 -7.46 -14.52 4.38
CA THR A 289 -8.78 -15.13 4.14
C THR A 289 -9.66 -14.76 5.32
N VAL A 290 -10.80 -14.13 5.06
CA VAL A 290 -11.78 -13.68 6.05
C VAL A 290 -13.08 -14.43 5.85
N THR A 291 -13.61 -15.01 6.93
CA THR A 291 -14.90 -15.70 6.97
C THR A 291 -15.91 -14.82 7.68
N PHE A 292 -17.06 -14.63 7.04
CA PHE A 292 -18.19 -13.88 7.56
C PHE A 292 -19.37 -14.81 7.84
N ASP A 293 -20.13 -14.50 8.89
CA ASP A 293 -21.45 -15.10 9.12
C ASP A 293 -22.53 -14.44 8.24
N ASP A 294 -23.76 -14.95 8.36
CA ASP A 294 -24.93 -14.47 7.61
C ASP A 294 -25.32 -13.02 7.96
N ASN A 295 -24.80 -12.46 9.07
CA ASN A 295 -25.03 -11.07 9.48
C ASN A 295 -23.90 -10.13 9.03
N GLY A 296 -22.91 -10.63 8.28
CA GLY A 296 -21.76 -9.84 7.84
C GLY A 296 -20.67 -9.68 8.91
N VAL A 297 -20.73 -10.40 10.02
CA VAL A 297 -19.73 -10.32 11.09
C VAL A 297 -18.59 -11.29 10.82
N VAL A 298 -17.34 -10.83 11.00
CA VAL A 298 -16.15 -11.68 10.88
C VAL A 298 -16.11 -12.73 11.99
N THR A 299 -16.10 -14.01 11.61
CA THR A 299 -15.99 -15.14 12.54
C THR A 299 -14.58 -15.73 12.58
N ALA A 300 -13.84 -15.62 11.48
CA ALA A 300 -12.45 -16.05 11.38
C ALA A 300 -11.68 -15.19 10.37
N ALA A 301 -10.38 -15.03 10.62
CA ALA A 301 -9.46 -14.47 9.65
C ALA A 301 -8.08 -15.11 9.85
N ASP A 302 -7.51 -15.65 8.78
CA ASP A 302 -6.23 -16.36 8.78
C ASP A 302 -5.41 -16.02 7.54
N GLY A 303 -4.09 -16.06 7.66
CA GLY A 303 -3.18 -15.77 6.56
C GLY A 303 -1.79 -15.39 7.03
N ALA A 304 -0.98 -14.92 6.09
CA ALA A 304 0.37 -14.43 6.34
C ALA A 304 0.86 -13.58 5.15
N PRO A 305 1.77 -12.62 5.38
CA PRO A 305 2.50 -12.01 4.27
C PRO A 305 3.44 -13.03 3.62
N MET A 306 3.35 -13.16 2.30
CA MET A 306 4.22 -14.01 1.49
C MET A 306 5.49 -13.23 1.11
N LEU A 307 6.66 -13.69 1.55
CA LEU A 307 7.94 -13.13 1.12
C LEU A 307 8.12 -13.34 -0.39
N LEU A 308 8.47 -12.28 -1.11
CA LEU A 308 8.73 -12.33 -2.55
C LEU A 308 10.23 -12.44 -2.81
N ASP A 309 10.82 -13.60 -2.58
CA ASP A 309 12.25 -13.86 -2.81
C ASP A 309 12.51 -14.58 -4.16
N ALA A 310 13.70 -15.18 -4.30
CA ALA A 310 14.08 -15.94 -5.48
C ALA A 310 13.22 -17.19 -5.76
N SER A 311 12.38 -17.64 -4.82
CA SER A 311 11.41 -18.72 -5.06
C SER A 311 10.24 -18.30 -5.95
N VAL A 312 10.00 -16.99 -6.08
CA VAL A 312 8.97 -16.43 -6.98
C VAL A 312 9.59 -16.08 -8.31
N THR A 313 9.18 -16.80 -9.36
CA THR A 313 9.63 -16.51 -10.73
C THR A 313 9.07 -15.16 -11.19
N PRO A 314 9.92 -14.19 -11.60
CA PRO A 314 9.43 -12.92 -12.14
C PRO A 314 8.59 -13.12 -13.39
N ASP A 315 7.49 -12.37 -13.52
CA ASP A 315 6.67 -12.37 -14.73
C ASP A 315 7.49 -11.88 -15.93
N GLU A 316 7.52 -12.65 -17.02
CA GLU A 316 8.39 -12.37 -18.18
C GLU A 316 8.01 -11.06 -18.88
N ALA A 317 6.71 -10.76 -19.00
CA ALA A 317 6.24 -9.55 -19.66
C ALA A 317 6.53 -8.31 -18.81
N ALA A 318 6.27 -8.40 -17.50
CA ALA A 318 6.62 -7.34 -16.57
C ALA A 318 8.14 -7.11 -16.54
N ALA A 319 8.96 -8.16 -16.46
CA ALA A 319 10.42 -8.04 -16.46
C ALA A 319 10.95 -7.39 -17.75
N ALA A 320 10.40 -7.75 -18.92
CA ALA A 320 10.75 -7.12 -20.18
C ALA A 320 10.40 -5.62 -20.19
N ARG A 321 9.21 -5.26 -19.65
CA ARG A 321 8.77 -3.88 -19.56
C ARG A 321 9.59 -3.04 -18.59
N ILE A 322 9.94 -3.60 -17.43
CA ILE A 322 10.85 -2.96 -16.46
C ILE A 322 12.18 -2.64 -17.15
N LYS A 323 12.75 -3.58 -17.90
CA LYS A 323 14.02 -3.37 -18.61
C LYS A 323 13.94 -2.25 -19.65
N GLU A 324 12.81 -2.15 -20.37
CA GLU A 324 12.58 -1.05 -21.32
C GLU A 324 12.54 0.30 -20.60
N LEU A 325 11.78 0.39 -19.51
CA LEU A 325 11.64 1.61 -18.70
C LEU A 325 12.93 1.96 -17.93
N ALA A 326 13.75 0.97 -17.56
CA ALA A 326 15.02 1.20 -16.89
C ALA A 326 16.07 1.81 -17.83
N ALA A 327 16.01 1.54 -19.14
CA ALA A 327 17.09 1.92 -20.06
C ALA A 327 17.39 3.44 -20.09
N PRO A 328 16.39 4.35 -20.17
CA PRO A 328 16.66 5.79 -20.07
C PRO A 328 17.16 6.23 -18.68
N ILE A 329 16.75 5.53 -17.62
CA ILE A 329 17.20 5.79 -16.25
C ILE A 329 18.69 5.41 -16.10
N GLU A 330 19.10 4.27 -16.66
CA GLU A 330 20.51 3.86 -16.66
C GLU A 330 21.38 4.80 -17.50
N GLU A 331 20.88 5.30 -18.63
CA GLU A 331 21.57 6.34 -19.40
C GLU A 331 21.74 7.63 -18.57
N LEU A 332 20.70 8.05 -17.85
CA LEU A 332 20.76 9.20 -16.95
C LEU A 332 21.80 8.98 -15.85
N LYS A 333 21.78 7.81 -15.19
CA LYS A 333 22.71 7.46 -14.11
C LYS A 333 24.16 7.48 -14.59
N ALA A 334 24.43 7.04 -15.82
CA ALA A 334 25.77 7.03 -16.40
C ALA A 334 26.30 8.42 -16.80
N LYS A 335 25.45 9.46 -16.83
CA LYS A 335 25.86 10.80 -17.20
C LYS A 335 26.83 11.38 -16.16
N VAL A 336 28.02 11.76 -16.60
CA VAL A 336 28.96 12.56 -15.80
C VAL A 336 28.39 13.97 -15.61
N VAL A 337 28.19 14.37 -14.35
CA VAL A 337 27.59 15.65 -13.96
C VAL A 337 28.59 16.59 -13.30
N ALA A 338 29.67 16.05 -12.74
CA ALA A 338 30.71 16.83 -12.10
C ALA A 338 32.03 16.05 -12.10
N SER A 339 33.05 16.64 -11.47
CA SER A 339 34.28 15.95 -11.12
C SER A 339 34.79 16.51 -9.79
N THR A 340 35.42 15.67 -8.97
CA THR A 340 36.02 16.07 -7.70
C THR A 340 37.50 15.68 -7.65
N GLU A 341 38.35 16.55 -7.10
CA GLU A 341 39.80 16.31 -6.99
C GLU A 341 40.15 15.26 -5.93
N GLY A 342 39.25 15.03 -4.97
CA GLY A 342 39.42 14.08 -3.87
C GLY A 342 38.10 13.41 -3.49
N PRO A 343 38.15 12.34 -2.68
CA PRO A 343 36.93 11.67 -2.23
C PRO A 343 36.10 12.58 -1.32
N ILE A 344 34.78 12.47 -1.43
CA ILE A 344 33.81 13.15 -0.58
C ILE A 344 33.28 12.13 0.42
N GLU A 345 33.76 12.22 1.66
CA GLU A 345 33.41 11.29 2.74
C GLU A 345 31.94 11.42 3.15
N GLY A 346 31.17 10.38 2.88
CA GLY A 346 29.74 10.26 3.16
C GLY A 346 29.38 8.98 3.94
N SER A 347 30.35 8.24 4.47
CA SER A 347 30.07 7.01 5.22
C SER A 347 29.29 7.30 6.51
N ARG A 348 28.42 6.36 6.87
CA ARG A 348 27.62 6.46 8.08
C ARG A 348 28.48 6.53 9.35
N GLU A 349 29.66 5.90 9.35
CA GLU A 349 30.58 5.87 10.48
C GLU A 349 31.11 7.27 10.81
N VAL A 350 31.22 8.14 9.81
CA VAL A 350 31.69 9.52 9.97
C VAL A 350 30.51 10.49 10.10
N CYS A 351 29.60 10.52 9.12
CA CYS A 351 28.52 11.51 9.04
C CYS A 351 27.48 11.42 10.17
N ARG A 352 27.43 10.31 10.92
CA ARG A 352 26.54 10.15 12.08
C ARG A 352 27.25 10.30 13.43
N ALA A 353 28.57 10.47 13.41
CA ALA A 353 29.39 10.60 14.61
C ALA A 353 30.02 12.00 14.74
N GLY A 354 30.05 12.78 13.66
CA GLY A 354 30.57 14.14 13.65
C GLY A 354 30.34 14.83 12.29
N GLU A 355 31.05 15.94 12.09
CA GLU A 355 31.07 16.64 10.81
C GLU A 355 31.69 15.76 9.72
N CYS A 356 31.13 15.79 8.51
CA CYS A 356 31.65 15.06 7.35
C CYS A 356 31.56 15.90 6.08
N ALA A 357 32.45 15.62 5.12
CA ALA A 357 32.55 16.38 3.88
C ALA A 357 31.26 16.33 3.04
N MET A 358 30.60 15.17 2.99
CA MET A 358 29.33 15.04 2.27
C MET A 358 28.21 15.86 2.91
N GLY A 359 28.17 15.94 4.24
CA GLY A 359 27.19 16.75 4.97
C GLY A 359 27.34 18.23 4.67
N ASN A 360 28.58 18.71 4.63
CA ASN A 360 28.88 20.09 4.24
C ASN A 360 28.47 20.34 2.79
N LEU A 361 28.87 19.47 1.86
CA LEU A 361 28.53 19.61 0.44
C LEU A 361 27.02 19.67 0.21
N VAL A 362 26.25 18.76 0.82
CA VAL A 362 24.80 18.72 0.65
C VAL A 362 24.13 19.95 1.29
N ALA A 363 24.53 20.33 2.50
CA ALA A 363 23.99 21.53 3.16
C ALA A 363 24.32 22.82 2.37
N ASP A 364 25.53 22.93 1.84
CA ASP A 364 25.95 24.05 0.98
C ASP A 364 25.14 24.06 -0.32
N ALA A 365 24.93 22.91 -0.95
CA ALA A 365 24.10 22.79 -2.15
C ALA A 365 22.62 23.19 -1.89
N MET A 366 22.08 22.83 -0.72
CA MET A 366 20.76 23.28 -0.29
C MET A 366 20.70 24.80 -0.20
N LEU A 367 21.69 25.43 0.44
CA LEU A 367 21.76 26.90 0.57
C LEU A 367 21.93 27.59 -0.78
N ASP A 368 22.79 27.08 -1.66
CA ASP A 368 23.01 27.61 -3.01
C ASP A 368 21.70 27.61 -3.81
N ARG A 369 20.93 26.51 -3.74
CA ARG A 369 19.66 26.34 -4.43
C ARG A 369 18.60 27.38 -4.02
N VAL A 370 18.63 27.89 -2.79
CA VAL A 370 17.67 28.87 -2.25
C VAL A 370 18.31 30.22 -1.92
N SER A 371 19.46 30.51 -2.53
CA SER A 371 20.26 31.71 -2.25
C SER A 371 19.51 33.03 -2.45
N ASP A 372 18.46 33.03 -3.28
CA ASP A 372 17.58 34.18 -3.56
C ASP A 372 16.43 34.35 -2.54
N GLN A 373 16.22 33.40 -1.62
CA GLN A 373 15.12 33.40 -0.66
C GLN A 373 15.52 33.92 0.74
N GLY A 374 16.78 34.33 0.91
CA GLY A 374 17.30 34.85 2.18
C GLY A 374 17.49 33.79 3.27
N ILE A 375 17.44 32.50 2.91
CA ILE A 375 17.72 31.37 3.81
C ILE A 375 19.23 31.32 4.09
N GLN A 376 19.59 31.16 5.36
CA GLN A 376 20.99 31.21 5.82
C GLN A 376 21.46 29.93 6.52
N VAL A 377 20.55 28.99 6.79
CA VAL A 377 20.84 27.75 7.51
C VAL A 377 20.19 26.59 6.77
N ALA A 378 20.97 25.56 6.46
CA ALA A 378 20.50 24.26 6.02
C ALA A 378 20.90 23.20 7.04
N ILE A 379 20.03 22.22 7.24
CA ILE A 379 20.28 21.09 8.14
C ILE A 379 20.12 19.81 7.34
N GLN A 380 21.20 19.04 7.22
CA GLN A 380 21.20 17.71 6.63
C GLN A 380 21.43 16.69 7.73
N ASN A 381 20.47 15.81 7.97
CA ASN A 381 20.68 14.71 8.90
C ASN A 381 21.67 13.71 8.29
N GLY A 382 22.68 13.29 9.05
CA GLY A 382 23.66 12.28 8.60
C GLY A 382 23.05 10.90 8.30
N GLY A 383 21.78 10.69 8.66
CA GLY A 383 21.00 9.51 8.27
C GLY A 383 20.61 9.47 6.78
N GLY A 384 20.40 10.66 6.19
CA GLY A 384 20.02 10.85 4.79
C GLY A 384 21.19 10.80 3.80
N LEU A 385 22.42 10.83 4.28
CA LEU A 385 23.63 10.63 3.47
C LEU A 385 23.97 9.15 3.44
N ARG A 386 23.98 8.55 2.25
CA ARG A 386 23.96 7.09 2.08
C ARG A 386 25.23 6.51 1.49
N ALA A 387 26.09 7.33 0.89
CA ALA A 387 27.34 6.90 0.28
C ALA A 387 28.39 8.00 0.26
N SER A 388 29.66 7.59 0.12
CA SER A 388 30.76 8.46 -0.28
C SER A 388 30.84 8.55 -1.80
N ILE A 389 31.53 9.57 -2.31
CA ILE A 389 31.88 9.71 -3.74
C ILE A 389 33.41 9.68 -3.86
N ASP A 390 33.94 8.91 -4.81
CA ASP A 390 35.38 8.81 -5.03
C ASP A 390 35.93 10.02 -5.79
N ALA A 391 37.26 10.16 -5.81
CA ALA A 391 37.91 11.17 -6.63
C ALA A 391 37.74 10.88 -8.13
N GLY A 392 37.56 11.92 -8.95
CA GLY A 392 37.43 11.80 -10.40
C GLY A 392 36.08 12.28 -10.92
N GLU A 393 35.63 11.68 -12.03
CA GLU A 393 34.32 11.96 -12.62
C GLU A 393 33.21 11.51 -11.67
N VAL A 394 32.21 12.36 -11.49
CA VAL A 394 31.03 12.09 -10.66
C VAL A 394 29.83 11.96 -11.59
N THR A 395 29.19 10.82 -11.54
CA THR A 395 28.00 10.49 -12.30
C THR A 395 26.72 10.87 -11.56
N MET A 396 25.61 11.03 -12.29
CA MET A 396 24.31 11.25 -11.64
C MET A 396 23.92 10.05 -10.78
N GLY A 397 24.30 8.83 -11.17
CA GLY A 397 24.08 7.62 -10.37
C GLY A 397 24.75 7.70 -9.00
N GLU A 398 25.96 8.25 -8.91
CA GLU A 398 26.63 8.48 -7.63
C GLU A 398 25.90 9.52 -6.78
N VAL A 399 25.48 10.66 -7.36
CA VAL A 399 24.68 11.67 -6.65
C VAL A 399 23.41 11.07 -6.05
N LEU A 400 22.69 10.28 -6.85
CA LEU A 400 21.47 9.59 -6.43
C LEU A 400 21.75 8.47 -5.43
N THR A 401 22.94 7.88 -5.43
CA THR A 401 23.34 6.90 -4.42
C THR A 401 23.61 7.57 -3.06
N VAL A 402 24.06 8.82 -3.05
CA VAL A 402 24.23 9.62 -1.82
C VAL A 402 22.89 10.02 -1.22
N LEU A 403 21.95 10.47 -2.06
CA LEU A 403 20.62 10.96 -1.69
C LEU A 403 19.52 10.14 -2.43
N PRO A 404 19.37 8.83 -2.10
CA PRO A 404 18.48 7.92 -2.79
C PRO A 404 17.01 8.05 -2.41
#